data_AF-A0A9Q1BY48-F1
#
_entry.id   AF-A0A9Q1BY48-F1
#
_cell.length_a   1.000
_cell.length_b   1.000
_cell.length_c   1.000
_cell.angle_alpha   90.00
_cell.angle_beta   90.00
_cell.angle_gamma   90.00
#
_symmetry.space_group_name_H-M   'P 1'
#
loop_
_entity.id
_entity.type
_entity.pdbx_description
1 polymer ?
#
loop_
_entity_poly.entity_id
_entity_poly.type
_entity_poly.pdbx_seq_one_letter_code
_entity_poly.pdbx_strand_id
1 'polypeptide(L)'
;MDYDKVKKAILQAYELVPEAYRQKFRKYRKADTQTYVEFAYQKERHFDRWCASKKVSTFDTLRQLMLVEEFKRCVNDDIKTHLEENKADNLKEVANLADQYALTHKFSKVGQTQNKGQFSRPNKKYGNSSGTTGQMY
;
A
#
# COMPACT_ATOMS: atom_id res chain seq x y z
N MET A 1 32.05 -2.02 -4.95
CA MET A 1 30.86 -1.15 -4.78
C MET A 1 29.65 -1.93 -4.24
N ASP A 2 29.83 -2.82 -3.27
CA ASP A 2 28.70 -3.50 -2.60
C ASP A 2 28.47 -3.02 -1.16
N TYR A 3 29.40 -2.24 -0.62
CA TYR A 3 29.30 -1.77 0.76
C TYR A 3 28.12 -0.81 0.93
N ASP A 4 27.88 0.11 -0.02
CA ASP A 4 26.72 1.00 0.03
C ASP A 4 25.39 0.26 -0.14
N LYS A 5 25.35 -0.82 -0.93
CA LYS A 5 24.15 -1.66 -1.09
C LYS A 5 23.85 -2.45 0.17
N VAL A 6 24.85 -3.11 0.74
CA VAL A 6 24.72 -3.86 2.00
C VAL A 6 24.39 -2.91 3.15
N LYS A 7 25.06 -1.77 3.23
CA LYS A 7 24.77 -0.73 4.23
C LYS A 7 23.36 -0.18 4.08
N LYS A 8 22.88 0.06 2.86
CA LYS A 8 21.50 0.50 2.60
C LYS A 8 20.48 -0.60 2.92
N ALA A 9 20.75 -1.85 2.55
CA ALA A 9 19.89 -2.99 2.88
C ALA A 9 19.83 -3.24 4.40
N ILE A 10 20.96 -3.08 5.09
CA ILE A 10 21.04 -3.15 6.54
C ILE A 10 20.29 -1.96 7.14
N LEU A 11 20.55 -0.71 6.75
CA LEU A 11 19.79 0.45 7.25
C LEU A 11 18.29 0.29 7.01
N GLN A 12 17.88 -0.17 5.82
CA GLN A 12 16.48 -0.47 5.52
C GLN A 12 15.94 -1.60 6.40
N ALA A 13 16.71 -2.67 6.64
CA ALA A 13 16.33 -3.75 7.54
C ALA A 13 16.19 -3.28 9.00
N TYR A 14 17.04 -2.34 9.45
CA TYR A 14 16.98 -1.73 10.78
C TYR A 14 15.89 -0.65 10.89
N GLU A 15 15.51 0.01 9.80
CA GLU A 15 14.35 0.92 9.73
C GLU A 15 13.03 0.17 9.61
N LEU A 16 13.07 -1.02 9.01
CA LEU A 16 12.01 -2.00 9.06
C LEU A 16 11.83 -2.58 10.46
N VAL A 17 12.75 -2.40 11.43
CA VAL A 17 12.58 -2.93 12.79
C VAL A 17 11.36 -2.33 13.51
N PRO A 18 11.16 -1.00 13.57
CA PRO A 18 9.93 -0.44 14.13
C PRO A 18 8.69 -0.88 13.35
N GLU A 19 8.77 -0.92 12.03
CA GLU A 19 7.67 -1.36 11.17
C GLU A 19 7.35 -2.87 11.32
N ALA A 20 8.36 -3.70 11.56
CA ALA A 20 8.24 -5.13 11.80
C ALA A 20 7.67 -5.41 13.20
N TYR A 21 8.07 -4.65 14.22
CA TYR A 21 7.43 -4.72 15.54
C TYR A 21 5.97 -4.28 15.47
N ARG A 22 5.66 -3.21 14.74
CA ARG A 22 4.28 -2.78 14.44
C ARG A 22 3.47 -3.87 13.77
N GLN A 23 3.99 -4.45 12.69
CA GLN A 23 3.31 -5.53 11.97
C GLN A 23 3.10 -6.75 12.86
N LYS A 24 4.10 -7.13 13.67
CA LYS A 24 3.96 -8.21 14.66
C LYS A 24 2.86 -7.89 15.66
N PHE A 25 2.84 -6.71 16.25
CA PHE A 25 1.77 -6.28 17.18
C PHE A 25 0.36 -6.39 16.55
N ARG A 26 0.18 -5.90 15.32
CA ARG A 26 -1.12 -5.90 14.63
C ARG A 26 -1.54 -7.26 14.08
N LYS A 27 -0.59 -8.08 13.62
CA LYS A 27 -0.82 -9.43 13.08
C LYS A 27 -0.85 -10.49 14.19
N TYR A 28 -0.44 -10.17 15.41
CA TYR A 28 -0.49 -11.11 16.52
C TYR A 28 -1.94 -11.54 16.77
N ARG A 29 -2.16 -12.85 16.77
CA ARG A 29 -3.43 -13.51 17.04
C ARG A 29 -3.20 -14.52 18.15
N LYS A 30 -4.20 -14.71 19.00
CA LYS A 30 -4.18 -15.71 20.07
C LYS A 30 -3.98 -17.08 19.42
N ALA A 31 -3.00 -17.85 19.89
CA ALA A 31 -2.88 -19.25 19.54
C ALA A 31 -3.91 -20.09 20.31
N ASP A 32 -4.38 -21.21 19.76
CA ASP A 32 -5.40 -22.05 20.42
C ASP A 32 -4.92 -22.58 21.78
N THR A 33 -3.62 -22.87 21.89
CA THR A 33 -2.94 -23.34 23.10
C THR A 33 -2.63 -22.25 24.12
N GLN A 34 -2.82 -20.97 23.78
CA GLN A 34 -2.44 -19.84 24.62
C GLN A 34 -3.62 -19.34 25.46
N THR A 35 -3.36 -18.96 26.71
CA THR A 35 -4.36 -18.30 27.57
C THR A 35 -4.55 -16.83 27.17
N TYR A 36 -5.71 -16.25 27.51
CA TYR A 36 -5.97 -14.82 27.22
C TYR A 36 -5.00 -13.88 27.97
N VAL A 37 -4.52 -14.28 29.16
CA VAL A 37 -3.53 -13.53 29.94
C VAL A 37 -2.19 -13.49 29.22
N GLU A 38 -1.70 -14.63 28.74
CA GLU A 38 -0.45 -14.69 27.97
C GLU A 38 -0.58 -13.93 26.64
N PHE A 39 -1.75 -13.98 26.00
CA PHE A 39 -2.00 -13.22 24.77
C PHE A 39 -1.90 -11.70 25.02
N ALA A 40 -2.52 -11.20 26.11
CA ALA A 40 -2.44 -9.80 26.50
C ALA A 40 -1.00 -9.38 26.80
N TYR A 41 -0.28 -10.18 27.60
CA TYR A 41 1.12 -9.93 27.96
C TYR A 41 2.04 -9.85 26.74
N GLN A 42 1.92 -10.78 25.79
CA GLN A 42 2.74 -10.74 24.57
C GLN A 42 2.38 -9.56 23.68
N LYS A 43 1.09 -9.18 23.65
CA LYS A 43 0.62 -8.02 22.89
C LYS A 43 1.17 -6.71 23.46
N GLU A 44 1.17 -6.55 24.78
CA GLU A 44 1.81 -5.43 25.48
C GLU A 44 3.32 -5.38 25.18
N ARG A 45 4.02 -6.50 25.32
CA ARG A 45 5.46 -6.59 25.04
C ARG A 45 5.83 -6.23 23.60
N HIS A 46 4.98 -6.56 22.63
CA HIS A 46 5.17 -6.13 21.25
C HIS A 46 4.99 -4.62 21.08
N PHE A 47 4.03 -4.02 21.78
CA PHE A 47 3.79 -2.58 21.78
C PHE A 47 4.94 -1.82 22.43
N ASP A 48 5.43 -2.27 23.58
CA ASP A 48 6.55 -1.62 24.29
C ASP A 48 7.82 -1.63 23.45
N ARG A 49 8.12 -2.77 22.82
CA ARG A 49 9.26 -2.89 21.89
C ARG A 49 9.12 -1.96 20.69
N TRP A 50 7.91 -1.78 20.18
CA TRP A 50 7.66 -0.84 19.09
C TRP A 50 7.87 0.62 19.54
N CYS A 51 7.34 0.99 20.71
CA CYS A 51 7.54 2.32 21.30
C CYS A 51 9.02 2.61 21.58
N ALA A 52 9.73 1.65 22.17
CA ALA A 52 11.18 1.73 22.41
C ALA A 52 11.97 1.86 21.10
N SER A 53 11.58 1.13 20.06
CA SER A 53 12.20 1.20 18.73
C SER A 53 12.03 2.58 18.08
N LYS A 54 10.92 3.28 18.33
CA LYS A 54 10.67 4.64 17.84
C LYS A 54 11.14 5.73 18.81
N LYS A 55 11.80 5.35 19.92
CA LYS A 55 12.27 6.26 20.99
C LYS A 55 11.16 7.21 21.48
N VAL A 56 9.92 6.69 21.55
CA VAL A 56 8.77 7.43 22.03
C VAL A 56 8.95 7.71 23.52
N SER A 57 9.12 8.98 23.87
CA SER A 57 9.34 9.43 25.25
C SER A 57 8.15 10.17 25.84
N THR A 58 7.23 10.65 25.00
CA THR A 58 6.10 11.48 25.41
C THR A 58 4.79 10.98 24.80
N PHE A 59 3.68 11.27 25.47
CA PHE A 59 2.34 10.98 24.94
C PHE A 59 2.12 11.61 23.56
N ASP A 60 2.64 12.81 23.30
CA ASP A 60 2.55 13.45 21.98
C ASP A 60 3.24 12.62 20.89
N THR A 61 4.45 12.14 21.15
CA THR A 61 5.17 11.27 20.19
C THR A 61 4.44 9.95 19.96
N LEU A 62 3.81 9.39 21.00
CA LEU A 62 2.99 8.19 20.86
C LEU A 62 1.73 8.46 20.03
N ARG A 63 1.05 9.58 20.28
CA ARG A 63 -0.13 10.00 19.53
C ARG A 63 0.21 10.17 18.06
N GLN A 64 1.32 10.86 17.74
CA GLN A 64 1.76 11.04 16.36
C GLN A 64 2.09 9.71 15.69
N LEU A 65 2.79 8.81 16.38
CA LEU A 65 3.08 7.47 15.87
C LEU A 65 1.81 6.71 15.48
N MET A 66 0.79 6.73 16.35
CA MET A 66 -0.49 6.05 16.09
C MET A 66 -1.29 6.72 14.97
N LEU A 67 -1.28 8.06 14.89
CA LEU A 67 -1.99 8.79 13.84
C LEU A 67 -1.36 8.57 12.46
N VAL A 68 -0.03 8.63 12.36
CA VAL A 68 0.70 8.33 11.12
C VAL A 68 0.44 6.89 10.67
N GLU A 69 0.36 5.96 11.61
CA GLU A 69 0.06 4.56 11.34
C GLU A 69 -1.32 4.37 10.73
N GLU A 70 -2.34 4.98 11.32
CA GLU A 70 -3.71 4.90 10.81
C GLU A 70 -3.84 5.59 9.46
N PHE A 71 -3.20 6.76 9.29
CA PHE A 71 -3.17 7.45 8.00
C PHE A 71 -2.58 6.55 6.90
N LYS A 72 -1.46 5.87 7.17
CA LYS A 72 -0.84 4.93 6.23
C LYS A 72 -1.71 3.72 5.89
N ARG A 73 -2.69 3.35 6.73
CA ARG A 73 -3.67 2.29 6.42
C ARG A 73 -4.80 2.78 5.53
N CYS A 74 -5.13 4.06 5.58
CA CYS A 74 -6.22 4.66 4.81
C CYS A 74 -5.83 5.10 3.40
N VAL A 75 -4.54 5.14 3.07
CA VAL A 75 -4.03 5.56 1.75
C VAL A 75 -3.73 4.37 0.85
N ASN A 76 -3.73 4.60 -0.46
CA ASN A 76 -3.40 3.59 -1.47
C ASN A 76 -1.96 3.08 -1.33
N ASP A 77 -1.71 1.84 -1.75
CA ASP A 77 -0.39 1.19 -1.63
C ASP A 77 0.75 1.97 -2.33
N ASP A 78 0.46 2.62 -3.46
CA ASP A 78 1.41 3.50 -4.17
C ASP A 78 1.89 4.67 -3.28
N ILE A 79 0.94 5.34 -2.61
CA ILE A 79 1.21 6.45 -1.69
C ILE A 79 1.90 5.93 -0.45
N LYS A 80 1.43 4.81 0.10
CA LYS A 80 2.00 4.18 1.28
C LYS A 80 3.47 3.85 1.11
N THR A 81 3.86 3.28 -0.03
CA THR A 81 5.26 2.97 -0.35
C THR A 81 6.11 4.25 -0.32
N HIS A 82 5.62 5.32 -0.95
CA HIS A 82 6.30 6.61 -0.92
C HIS A 82 6.43 7.21 0.50
N LEU A 83 5.39 7.06 1.33
CA LEU A 83 5.40 7.51 2.72
C LEU A 83 6.29 6.67 3.64
N GLU A 84 6.53 5.41 3.30
CA GLU A 84 7.47 4.53 4.00
C GLU A 84 8.93 4.93 3.69
N GLU A 85 9.22 5.35 2.45
CA GLU A 85 10.55 5.81 2.03
C GLU A 85 10.96 7.16 2.66
N ASN A 86 10.00 8.09 2.82
CA ASN A 86 10.28 9.45 3.27
C ASN A 86 10.39 9.64 4.80
N LYS A 87 10.15 8.59 5.61
CA LYS A 87 10.34 8.58 7.08
C LYS A 87 9.77 9.78 7.84
N ALA A 88 8.63 10.30 7.41
CA ALA A 88 7.96 11.37 8.15
C ALA A 88 7.38 10.82 9.47
N ASP A 89 7.72 11.47 10.58
CA ASP A 89 7.29 11.10 11.93
C ASP A 89 6.10 11.95 12.43
N ASN A 90 5.71 12.98 11.66
CA ASN A 90 4.59 13.86 11.99
C ASN A 90 3.42 13.70 11.02
N LEU A 91 2.19 13.64 11.53
CA LEU A 91 0.99 13.44 10.71
C LEU A 91 0.88 14.49 9.58
N LYS A 92 1.17 15.76 9.90
CA LYS A 92 1.07 16.85 8.94
C LYS A 92 2.06 16.71 7.79
N GLU A 93 3.27 16.24 8.08
CA GLU A 93 4.28 15.98 7.06
C GLU A 93 3.90 14.79 6.18
N VAL A 94 3.39 13.72 6.78
CA VAL A 94 2.87 12.55 6.06
C VAL A 94 1.71 12.94 5.13
N ALA A 95 0.80 13.80 5.59
CA ALA A 95 -0.29 14.32 4.76
C ALA A 95 0.23 15.16 3.59
N ASN A 96 1.16 16.08 3.86
CA ASN A 96 1.75 16.92 2.80
C ASN A 96 2.48 16.08 1.74
N LEU A 97 3.23 15.05 2.15
CA LEU A 97 3.90 14.13 1.23
C LEU A 97 2.89 13.34 0.39
N ALA A 98 1.78 12.90 1.01
CA ALA A 98 0.71 12.24 0.28
C ALA A 98 0.07 13.16 -0.76
N ASP A 99 -0.16 14.43 -0.42
CA ASP A 99 -0.67 15.43 -1.37
C ASP A 99 0.31 15.69 -2.51
N GLN A 100 1.61 15.84 -2.21
CA GLN A 100 2.65 16.01 -3.24
C GLN A 100 2.73 14.80 -4.18
N TYR A 101 2.67 13.59 -3.62
CA TYR A 101 2.65 12.36 -4.41
C TYR A 101 1.39 12.30 -5.27
N ALA A 102 0.22 12.61 -4.69
CA ALA A 102 -1.04 12.63 -5.40
C ALA A 102 -1.03 13.64 -6.54
N LEU A 103 -0.46 14.83 -6.36
CA LEU A 103 -0.33 15.81 -7.44
C LEU A 103 0.57 15.28 -8.56
N THR A 104 1.80 14.90 -8.24
CA THR A 104 2.79 14.45 -9.25
C THR A 104 2.39 13.18 -9.99
N HIS A 105 1.76 12.21 -9.31
CA HIS A 105 1.41 10.92 -9.89
C HIS A 105 -0.03 10.87 -10.44
N LYS A 106 -0.93 11.80 -10.06
CA LYS A 106 -2.20 11.98 -10.79
C LYS A 106 -1.97 12.58 -12.17
N PHE A 107 -1.01 13.51 -12.34
CA PHE A 107 -0.65 13.99 -13.68
C PHE A 107 -0.17 12.87 -14.61
N SER A 108 0.40 11.79 -14.08
CA SER A 108 0.80 10.60 -14.86
C SER A 108 -0.36 9.68 -15.24
N LYS A 109 -1.49 9.70 -14.50
CA LYS A 109 -2.69 8.87 -14.82
C LYS A 109 -3.69 9.56 -15.76
N VAL A 110 -3.57 10.88 -16.01
CA VAL A 110 -4.40 11.61 -17.00
C VAL A 110 -3.86 11.47 -18.44
N GLY A 111 -3.30 10.30 -18.77
CA GLY A 111 -2.80 9.98 -20.12
C GLY A 111 -3.41 8.72 -20.76
N GLN A 112 -4.24 7.97 -20.02
CA GLN A 112 -4.88 6.76 -20.56
C GLN A 112 -6.39 6.73 -20.25
N THR A 113 -7.11 7.77 -20.65
CA THR A 113 -8.54 7.59 -20.96
C THR A 113 -8.63 6.99 -22.35
N GLN A 114 -8.83 5.67 -22.39
CA GLN A 114 -9.14 4.92 -23.60
C GLN A 114 -10.28 5.60 -24.35
N ASN A 115 -9.95 6.14 -25.52
CA ASN A 115 -10.92 6.67 -26.46
C ASN A 115 -11.68 5.49 -27.09
N LYS A 116 -12.67 4.93 -26.39
CA LYS A 116 -13.68 4.04 -26.99
C LYS A 116 -14.83 4.89 -27.55
N GLY A 117 -14.48 5.76 -28.50
CA GLY A 117 -15.44 6.33 -29.43
C GLY A 117 -15.93 5.22 -30.36
N GLN A 118 -17.15 4.75 -30.14
CA GLN A 118 -17.86 3.85 -31.03
C GLN A 118 -18.10 4.56 -32.37
N PHE A 119 -17.26 4.27 -33.38
CA PHE A 119 -17.58 4.58 -34.77
C PHE A 119 -18.17 3.33 -35.42
N SER A 120 -19.50 3.19 -35.34
CA SER A 120 -20.24 2.28 -36.22
C SER A 120 -20.18 2.80 -37.66
N ARG A 121 -19.40 2.12 -38.50
CA ARG A 121 -19.41 2.32 -39.96
C ARG A 121 -20.64 1.62 -40.53
N PRO A 122 -21.50 2.28 -41.33
CA PRO A 122 -22.53 1.57 -42.08
C PRO A 122 -21.88 0.88 -43.30
N ASN A 123 -21.89 -0.46 -43.30
CA ASN A 123 -21.41 -1.24 -44.44
C ASN A 123 -22.54 -1.37 -45.47
N LYS A 124 -22.41 -0.66 -46.60
CA LYS A 124 -23.25 -0.83 -47.78
C LYS A 124 -22.44 -1.64 -48.80
N LYS A 125 -22.81 -2.89 -49.03
CA LYS A 125 -22.42 -3.63 -50.24
C LYS A 125 -23.58 -4.46 -50.78
N TYR A 126 -23.97 -4.05 -51.98
CA TYR A 126 -24.76 -4.78 -52.96
C TYR A 126 -24.02 -6.04 -53.44
N GLY A 127 -24.79 -7.02 -53.91
CA GLY A 127 -24.41 -7.81 -55.09
C GLY A 127 -24.29 -9.32 -54.88
N ASN A 128 -25.38 -10.02 -55.21
CA ASN A 128 -25.47 -11.29 -55.96
C ASN A 128 -24.29 -12.28 -55.92
N SER A 129 -24.57 -13.55 -55.59
CA SER A 129 -24.76 -14.62 -56.58
C SER A 129 -24.76 -16.03 -55.95
N SER A 130 -25.73 -16.83 -56.40
CA SER A 130 -25.69 -18.29 -56.70
C SER A 130 -25.21 -19.33 -55.67
N GLY A 131 -26.00 -20.42 -55.55
CA GLY A 131 -25.47 -21.76 -55.27
C GLY A 131 -26.22 -22.53 -54.18
N THR A 132 -27.39 -23.12 -54.44
CA THR A 132 -27.61 -24.57 -54.71
C THR A 132 -27.53 -25.49 -53.47
N THR A 133 -28.55 -26.36 -53.37
CA THR A 133 -28.58 -27.68 -52.67
C THR A 133 -28.64 -27.66 -51.14
N GLY A 134 -29.46 -28.46 -50.45
CA GLY A 134 -30.27 -29.58 -50.88
C GLY A 134 -31.23 -30.03 -49.77
N GLN A 135 -32.28 -30.71 -50.21
CA GLN A 135 -33.28 -31.43 -49.42
C GLN A 135 -32.61 -32.47 -48.52
N MET A 136 -33.18 -32.71 -47.34
CA MET A 136 -33.48 -34.06 -46.88
C MET A 136 -34.75 -33.97 -46.00
N TYR A 137 -35.79 -34.70 -46.41
CA TYR A 137 -36.93 -35.07 -45.58
C TYR A 137 -36.52 -36.20 -44.64
#